data_AF-A0A9D7NTL7-F1
#
_entry.id   AF-A0A9D7NTL7-F1
#
_cell.length_a   1.000
_cell.length_b   1.000
_cell.length_c   1.000
_cell.angle_alpha   90.00
_cell.angle_beta   90.00
_cell.angle_gamma   90.00
#
_symmetry.space_group_name_H-M   'P 1'
#
loop_
_entity.id
_entity.type
_entity.pdbx_description
1 polymer ?
#
loop_
_entity_poly.entity_id
_entity_poly.type
_entity_poly.pdbx_seq_one_letter_code
_entity_poly.pdbx_strand_id
1 'polypeptide(L)'
;MNSNNSANPTPYSINTSALASAGPTLFDQAHVERVLTGPRLLSVSRELLIRSYCLSFAYRFTGDRKYLTAHSTTPKPFVLFRIGTFLFLDVAEMLHGVAIGYDWLYADLSKADREILREGMKKHGLHEYEKRSGEWWKQSRKQSGIRCNAGLIVGLGLAETDPTYAQELVPRAISNLSVALKNYAPDGLWYEGPAYWSYATEYLSYGMAALESSLGNMQGLEQYPGLRETGLASDGLRSPN
;
A
#
# COMPACT_ATOMS: atom_id res chain seq x y z
N MET A 1 40.67 -23.77 -16.78
CA MET A 1 40.39 -23.70 -15.33
C MET A 1 39.25 -22.73 -15.12
N ASN A 2 38.07 -23.27 -14.79
CA ASN A 2 36.95 -22.53 -14.21
C ASN A 2 37.40 -21.84 -12.92
N SER A 3 36.86 -20.66 -12.61
CA SER A 3 35.79 -20.57 -11.60
C SER A 3 35.37 -19.12 -11.33
N ASN A 4 34.04 -18.97 -11.35
CA ASN A 4 33.23 -18.15 -10.46
C ASN A 4 33.28 -16.62 -10.62
N ASN A 5 32.47 -16.13 -11.56
CA ASN A 5 31.75 -14.87 -11.39
C ASN A 5 30.24 -15.14 -11.37
N SER A 6 29.80 -15.99 -10.43
CA SER A 6 28.39 -16.15 -10.08
C SER A 6 28.09 -15.24 -8.89
N ALA A 7 28.02 -13.93 -9.16
CA ALA A 7 27.39 -13.02 -8.23
C ALA A 7 25.90 -13.37 -8.21
N ASN A 8 25.44 -13.96 -7.11
CA ASN A 8 24.02 -14.15 -6.85
C ASN A 8 23.30 -12.82 -7.11
N PRO A 9 22.29 -12.76 -8.00
CA PRO A 9 21.47 -11.57 -8.09
C PRO A 9 20.83 -11.37 -6.72
N THR A 10 21.17 -10.26 -6.06
CA THR A 10 20.55 -9.86 -4.80
C THR A 10 19.02 -9.90 -4.95
N PRO A 11 18.24 -10.21 -3.90
CA PRO A 11 16.78 -10.20 -3.96
C PRO A 11 16.20 -8.88 -4.53
N TYR A 12 16.94 -7.77 -4.34
CA TYR A 12 16.62 -6.44 -4.85
C TYR A 12 16.66 -6.31 -6.40
N SER A 13 17.51 -7.07 -7.10
CA SER A 13 17.59 -7.01 -8.58
C SER A 13 16.50 -7.83 -9.28
N ILE A 14 15.85 -8.76 -8.57
CA ILE A 14 14.85 -9.67 -9.14
C ILE A 14 13.46 -9.01 -9.13
N ASN A 15 13.10 -8.25 -8.10
CA ASN A 15 11.81 -7.53 -8.06
C ASN A 15 11.77 -6.27 -8.94
N THR A 16 12.90 -5.60 -9.11
CA THR A 16 13.00 -4.36 -9.90
C THR A 16 12.89 -4.62 -11.40
N SER A 17 13.46 -5.71 -11.91
CA SER A 17 13.32 -6.13 -13.30
C SER A 17 11.90 -6.60 -13.63
N ALA A 18 11.25 -7.34 -12.74
CA ALA A 18 9.86 -7.77 -12.90
C ALA A 18 8.90 -6.57 -12.97
N LEU A 19 8.99 -5.62 -12.04
CA LEU A 19 8.15 -4.41 -12.03
C LEU A 19 8.43 -3.48 -13.21
N ALA A 20 9.71 -3.32 -13.61
CA ALA A 20 10.08 -2.58 -14.81
C ALA A 20 9.59 -3.26 -16.11
N SER A 21 9.58 -4.60 -16.15
CA SER A 21 9.10 -5.38 -17.30
C SER A 21 7.57 -5.42 -17.41
N ALA A 22 6.86 -5.27 -16.29
CA ALA A 22 5.40 -5.19 -16.24
C ALA A 22 4.86 -3.78 -16.58
N GLY A 23 5.65 -2.72 -16.37
CA GLY A 23 5.29 -1.35 -16.74
C GLY A 23 4.82 -1.20 -18.20
N PRO A 24 5.55 -1.74 -19.20
CA PRO A 24 5.14 -1.75 -20.61
C PRO A 24 3.77 -2.38 -20.89
N THR A 25 3.44 -3.51 -20.27
CA THR A 25 2.15 -4.19 -20.52
C THR A 25 0.97 -3.55 -19.80
N LEU A 26 1.24 -2.82 -18.71
CA LEU A 26 0.23 -2.07 -17.95
C LEU A 26 -0.02 -0.65 -18.51
N PHE A 27 0.93 -0.11 -19.28
CA PHE A 27 0.84 1.22 -19.90
C PHE A 27 -0.25 1.31 -20.98
N ASP A 28 -0.40 0.29 -21.83
CA ASP A 28 -1.36 0.30 -22.93
C ASP A 28 -2.80 0.01 -22.49
N GLN A 29 -3.02 -0.29 -21.21
CA GLN A 29 -4.34 -0.62 -20.70
C GLN A 29 -5.15 0.64 -20.42
N ALA A 30 -6.44 0.62 -20.79
CA ALA A 30 -7.38 1.67 -20.44
C ALA A 30 -7.40 1.93 -18.92
N HIS A 31 -7.86 3.12 -18.52
CA HIS A 31 -8.02 3.47 -17.10
C HIS A 31 -8.82 2.39 -16.35
N VAL A 32 -8.54 2.23 -15.07
CA VAL A 32 -9.20 1.20 -14.25
C VAL A 32 -10.70 1.48 -14.18
N GLU A 33 -11.52 0.60 -14.74
CA GLU A 33 -12.96 0.79 -14.78
C GLU A 33 -13.64 0.37 -13.48
N ARG A 34 -14.75 1.03 -13.15
CA ARG A 34 -15.56 0.69 -11.97
C ARG A 34 -16.38 -0.57 -12.23
N VAL A 35 -15.77 -1.73 -12.00
CA VAL A 35 -16.42 -3.05 -12.15
C VAL A 35 -16.69 -3.68 -10.77
N LEU A 36 -17.97 -3.78 -10.39
CA LEU A 36 -18.38 -4.44 -9.14
C LEU A 36 -18.42 -5.96 -9.30
N THR A 37 -17.83 -6.68 -8.35
CA THR A 37 -18.05 -8.12 -8.16
C THR A 37 -18.86 -8.31 -6.87
N GLY A 38 -20.17 -8.54 -7.00
CA GLY A 38 -21.09 -8.44 -5.87
C GLY A 38 -21.01 -7.02 -5.24
N PRO A 39 -20.86 -6.88 -3.91
CA PRO A 39 -20.75 -5.57 -3.25
C PRO A 39 -19.33 -4.96 -3.25
N ARG A 40 -18.36 -5.59 -3.95
CA ARG A 40 -16.92 -5.32 -3.81
C ARG A 40 -16.30 -4.69 -5.04
N LEU A 41 -15.28 -3.85 -4.80
CA LEU A 41 -14.32 -3.36 -5.81
C LEU A 41 -12.90 -3.85 -5.54
N LEU A 42 -12.72 -4.94 -4.79
CA LEU A 42 -11.38 -5.38 -4.38
C LEU A 42 -10.45 -5.68 -5.57
N SER A 43 -10.94 -6.31 -6.63
CA SER A 43 -10.14 -6.56 -7.85
C SER A 43 -9.66 -5.26 -8.49
N VAL A 44 -10.58 -4.31 -8.67
CA VAL A 44 -10.32 -2.95 -9.17
C VAL A 44 -9.33 -2.20 -8.28
N SER A 45 -9.44 -2.38 -6.96
CA SER A 45 -8.57 -1.74 -5.96
C SER A 45 -7.14 -2.23 -6.06
N ARG A 46 -6.97 -3.55 -6.19
CA ARG A 46 -5.67 -4.21 -6.36
C ARG A 46 -5.04 -3.88 -7.69
N GLU A 47 -5.83 -3.84 -8.76
CA GLU A 47 -5.35 -3.43 -10.07
C GLU A 47 -4.82 -2.00 -10.06
N LEU A 48 -5.56 -1.06 -9.44
CA LEU A 48 -5.10 0.30 -9.24
C LEU A 48 -3.78 0.35 -8.45
N LEU A 49 -3.68 -0.40 -7.35
CA LEU A 49 -2.48 -0.48 -6.52
C LEU A 49 -1.26 -0.97 -7.33
N ILE A 50 -1.41 -2.11 -8.02
CA ILE A 50 -0.34 -2.72 -8.83
C ILE A 50 0.09 -1.77 -9.94
N ARG A 51 -0.86 -1.20 -10.69
CA ARG A 51 -0.55 -0.24 -11.77
C ARG A 51 0.15 0.99 -11.22
N SER A 52 -0.26 1.50 -10.06
CA SER A 52 0.36 2.67 -9.45
C SER A 52 1.83 2.42 -9.11
N TYR A 53 2.15 1.26 -8.50
CA TYR A 53 3.52 0.85 -8.26
C TYR A 53 4.33 0.67 -9.56
N CYS A 54 3.82 -0.11 -10.51
CA CYS A 54 4.53 -0.41 -11.75
C CYS A 54 4.81 0.85 -12.59
N LEU A 55 3.81 1.71 -12.78
CA LEU A 55 3.95 2.93 -13.57
C LEU A 55 4.87 3.93 -12.88
N SER A 56 4.73 4.11 -11.56
CA SER A 56 5.58 5.05 -10.82
C SER A 56 7.03 4.59 -10.79
N PHE A 57 7.25 3.29 -10.58
CA PHE A 57 8.58 2.70 -10.63
C PHE A 57 9.20 2.81 -12.03
N ALA A 58 8.45 2.43 -13.08
CA ALA A 58 8.92 2.51 -14.46
C ALA A 58 9.31 3.94 -14.85
N TYR A 59 8.52 4.95 -14.45
CA TYR A 59 8.88 6.35 -14.66
C TYR A 59 10.18 6.72 -13.95
N ARG A 60 10.30 6.43 -12.65
CA ARG A 60 11.50 6.78 -11.87
C ARG A 60 12.77 6.11 -12.39
N PHE A 61 12.64 4.91 -12.95
CA PHE A 61 13.76 4.16 -13.48
C PHE A 61 14.17 4.60 -14.89
N THR A 62 13.20 4.94 -15.75
CA THR A 62 13.44 5.20 -17.18
C THR A 62 13.44 6.68 -17.55
N GLY A 63 12.78 7.53 -16.76
CA GLY A 63 12.47 8.92 -17.10
C GLY A 63 11.41 9.10 -18.20
N ASP A 64 10.83 8.01 -18.74
CA ASP A 64 9.90 8.09 -19.86
C ASP A 64 8.52 8.60 -19.41
N ARG A 65 8.19 9.84 -19.81
CA ARG A 65 6.97 10.57 -19.43
C ARG A 65 5.67 9.84 -19.79
N LYS A 66 5.70 8.83 -20.65
CA LYS A 66 4.51 8.02 -20.93
C LYS A 66 4.00 7.35 -19.65
N TYR A 67 4.89 6.85 -18.79
CA TYR A 67 4.51 6.19 -17.53
C TYR A 67 3.92 7.17 -16.52
N LEU A 68 4.49 8.37 -16.42
CA LEU A 68 3.92 9.47 -15.62
C LEU A 68 2.50 9.83 -16.11
N THR A 69 2.32 9.93 -17.42
CA THR A 69 1.03 10.28 -18.03
C THR A 69 -0.02 9.20 -17.80
N ALA A 70 0.35 7.93 -17.98
CA ALA A 70 -0.51 6.79 -17.67
C ALA A 70 -0.87 6.72 -16.19
N HIS A 71 0.08 7.02 -15.30
CA HIS A 71 -0.22 7.10 -13.88
C HIS A 71 -1.23 8.21 -13.58
N SER A 72 -1.06 9.42 -14.11
CA SER A 72 -1.99 10.53 -13.84
C SER A 72 -3.43 10.27 -14.30
N THR A 73 -3.66 9.37 -15.26
CA THR A 73 -5.01 9.02 -15.75
C THR A 73 -5.63 7.83 -15.04
N THR A 74 -4.82 6.83 -14.66
CA THR A 74 -5.26 5.57 -14.04
C THR A 74 -6.16 5.75 -12.80
N PRO A 75 -5.88 6.62 -11.81
CA PRO A 75 -6.66 6.77 -10.59
C PRO A 75 -7.87 7.68 -10.77
N LYS A 76 -8.07 8.36 -11.92
CA LYS A 76 -9.16 9.32 -12.13
C LYS A 76 -10.55 8.76 -11.78
N PRO A 77 -10.89 7.50 -12.11
CA PRO A 77 -12.16 6.90 -11.69
C PRO A 77 -12.36 6.88 -10.17
N PHE A 78 -11.28 6.75 -9.39
CA PHE A 78 -11.31 6.79 -7.93
C PHE A 78 -11.34 8.22 -7.37
N VAL A 79 -10.49 9.12 -7.90
CA VAL A 79 -10.34 10.47 -7.34
C VAL A 79 -11.43 11.45 -7.77
N LEU A 80 -12.08 11.21 -8.92
CA LEU A 80 -13.14 12.08 -9.44
C LEU A 80 -14.54 11.60 -9.10
N PHE A 81 -14.75 10.30 -8.89
CA PHE A 81 -16.07 9.72 -8.70
C PHE A 81 -16.20 8.97 -7.38
N ARG A 82 -17.40 9.02 -6.79
CA ARG A 82 -17.68 8.32 -5.53
C ARG A 82 -17.56 6.81 -5.70
N ILE A 83 -16.66 6.24 -4.93
CA ILE A 83 -16.50 4.80 -4.78
C ILE A 83 -17.61 4.28 -3.86
N GLY A 84 -18.66 3.72 -4.46
CA GLY A 84 -19.78 3.11 -3.73
C GLY A 84 -19.47 1.70 -3.24
N THR A 85 -18.46 1.50 -2.39
CA THR A 85 -18.14 0.19 -1.82
C THR A 85 -18.70 0.01 -0.41
N PHE A 86 -19.17 -1.21 -0.12
CA PHE A 86 -19.65 -1.55 1.21
C PHE A 86 -18.51 -1.70 2.22
N LEU A 87 -17.34 -2.19 1.79
CA LEU A 87 -16.19 -2.43 2.67
C LEU A 87 -15.09 -1.39 2.49
N PHE A 88 -14.65 -0.82 3.62
CA PHE A 88 -13.56 0.16 3.64
C PHE A 88 -12.22 -0.41 3.17
N LEU A 89 -12.03 -1.72 3.26
CA LEU A 89 -10.82 -2.39 2.76
C LEU A 89 -10.53 -2.04 1.29
N ASP A 90 -11.56 -2.01 0.44
CA ASP A 90 -11.42 -1.67 -0.97
C ASP A 90 -10.91 -0.22 -1.12
N VAL A 91 -11.45 0.69 -0.30
CA VAL A 91 -11.04 2.10 -0.25
C VAL A 91 -9.60 2.25 0.23
N ALA A 92 -9.19 1.48 1.24
CA ALA A 92 -7.83 1.54 1.79
C ALA A 92 -6.77 1.10 0.79
N GLU A 93 -7.01 0.02 0.03
CA GLU A 93 -6.08 -0.45 -1.00
C GLU A 93 -5.99 0.55 -2.18
N MET A 94 -7.11 1.20 -2.54
CA MET A 94 -7.11 2.26 -3.54
C MET A 94 -6.36 3.51 -3.07
N LEU A 95 -6.63 3.98 -1.83
CA LEU A 95 -5.94 5.12 -1.23
C LEU A 95 -4.43 4.91 -1.24
N HIS A 96 -3.98 3.72 -0.85
CA HIS A 96 -2.57 3.33 -0.91
C HIS A 96 -2.00 3.47 -2.32
N GLY A 97 -2.66 2.90 -3.33
CA GLY A 97 -2.20 2.99 -4.73
C GLY A 97 -2.00 4.44 -5.18
N VAL A 98 -2.99 5.29 -4.93
CA VAL A 98 -2.92 6.71 -5.29
C VAL A 98 -1.82 7.44 -4.50
N ALA A 99 -1.68 7.15 -3.21
CA ALA A 99 -0.70 7.80 -2.34
C ALA A 99 0.75 7.51 -2.78
N ILE A 100 1.07 6.27 -3.14
CA ILE A 100 2.42 5.92 -3.62
C ILE A 100 2.76 6.66 -4.90
N GLY A 101 1.86 6.67 -5.88
CA GLY A 101 2.13 7.39 -7.11
C GLY A 101 2.14 8.90 -6.95
N TYR A 102 1.33 9.43 -6.03
CA TYR A 102 1.37 10.85 -5.66
C TYR A 102 2.74 11.24 -5.09
N ASP A 103 3.26 10.46 -4.16
CA ASP A 103 4.56 10.69 -3.51
C ASP A 103 5.72 10.50 -4.48
N TRP A 104 5.79 9.36 -5.16
CA TRP A 104 6.92 9.00 -6.02
C TRP A 104 7.03 9.86 -7.28
N LEU A 105 5.93 10.44 -7.74
CA LEU A 105 5.86 11.26 -8.96
C LEU A 105 5.68 12.74 -8.65
N TYR A 106 5.66 13.15 -7.37
CA TYR A 106 5.27 14.48 -6.93
C TYR A 106 5.98 15.62 -7.67
N ALA A 107 7.29 15.48 -7.89
CA ALA A 107 8.14 16.50 -8.51
C ALA A 107 7.74 16.79 -9.97
N ASP A 108 7.26 15.77 -10.69
CA ASP A 108 6.98 15.84 -12.13
C ASP A 108 5.48 15.92 -12.44
N LEU A 109 4.62 15.64 -11.45
CA LEU A 109 3.19 15.85 -11.56
C LEU A 109 2.87 17.34 -11.78
N SER A 110 1.95 17.60 -12.71
CA SER A 110 1.43 18.94 -12.91
C SER A 110 0.74 19.44 -11.63
N LYS A 111 0.67 20.76 -11.43
CA LYS A 111 -0.06 21.34 -10.29
C LYS A 111 -1.53 20.88 -10.27
N ALA A 112 -2.15 20.77 -11.44
CA ALA A 112 -3.53 20.32 -11.58
C ALA A 112 -3.69 18.84 -11.19
N ASP A 113 -2.79 17.96 -11.65
CA ASP A 113 -2.85 16.54 -11.28
C ASP A 113 -2.60 16.35 -9.77
N ARG A 114 -1.63 17.08 -9.19
CA ARG A 114 -1.42 17.05 -7.73
C ARG A 114 -2.67 17.44 -6.95
N GLU A 115 -3.38 18.47 -7.40
CA GLU A 115 -4.60 18.91 -6.74
C GLU A 115 -5.72 17.86 -6.87
N ILE A 116 -5.94 17.32 -8.06
CA ILE A 116 -6.97 16.31 -8.31
C ILE A 116 -6.72 15.04 -7.47
N LEU A 117 -5.48 14.57 -7.43
CA LEU A 117 -5.12 13.37 -6.67
C LEU A 117 -5.27 13.61 -5.16
N ARG A 118 -4.79 14.75 -4.65
CA ARG A 118 -4.90 15.15 -3.24
C ARG A 118 -6.36 15.22 -2.79
N GLU A 119 -7.17 15.98 -3.49
CA GLU A 119 -8.57 16.18 -3.12
C GLU A 119 -9.39 14.90 -3.25
N GLY A 120 -9.08 14.06 -4.25
CA GLY A 120 -9.67 12.73 -4.36
C GLY A 120 -9.32 11.81 -3.19
N MET A 121 -8.05 11.74 -2.80
CA MET A 121 -7.64 10.94 -1.64
C MET A 121 -8.29 11.42 -0.34
N LYS A 122 -8.36 12.74 -0.12
CA LYS A 122 -9.04 13.33 1.04
C LYS A 122 -10.52 12.97 1.06
N LYS A 123 -11.23 13.22 -0.05
CA LYS A 123 -12.67 13.03 -0.14
C LYS A 123 -13.09 11.55 -0.11
N HIS A 124 -12.38 10.70 -0.84
CA HIS A 124 -12.79 9.31 -1.08
C HIS A 124 -12.05 8.31 -0.19
N GLY A 125 -10.90 8.67 0.38
CA GLY A 125 -10.16 7.86 1.34
C GLY A 125 -10.34 8.34 2.78
N LEU A 126 -9.74 9.50 3.10
CA LEU A 126 -9.63 9.98 4.48
C LEU A 126 -11.00 10.27 5.11
N HIS A 127 -11.84 11.03 4.41
CA HIS A 127 -13.16 11.39 4.91
C HIS A 127 -14.09 10.17 5.02
N GLU A 128 -13.92 9.15 4.16
CA GLU A 128 -14.66 7.89 4.28
C GLU A 128 -14.17 7.05 5.47
N TYR A 129 -12.88 7.13 5.82
CA TYR A 129 -12.35 6.55 7.06
C TYR A 129 -12.99 7.23 8.27
N GLU A 130 -13.08 8.56 8.29
CA GLU A 130 -13.64 9.34 9.40
C GLU A 130 -15.12 9.06 9.63
N LYS A 131 -15.95 9.11 8.58
CA LYS A 131 -17.40 8.82 8.63
C LYS A 131 -17.72 7.48 9.28
N ARG A 132 -16.82 6.51 9.12
CA ARG A 132 -16.94 5.15 9.62
C ARG A 132 -16.50 5.06 11.09
N SER A 133 -16.90 6.02 11.93
CA SER A 133 -16.61 6.03 13.37
C SER A 133 -17.24 4.82 14.05
N GLY A 134 -16.46 4.04 14.81
CA GLY A 134 -16.96 2.86 15.52
C GLY A 134 -16.96 1.55 14.73
N GLU A 135 -16.47 1.54 13.49
CA GLU A 135 -16.33 0.30 12.72
C GLU A 135 -15.34 -0.68 13.36
N TRP A 136 -15.74 -1.94 13.48
CA TRP A 136 -14.98 -3.02 14.14
C TRP A 136 -13.61 -3.25 13.49
N TRP A 137 -13.47 -3.00 12.19
CA TRP A 137 -12.22 -3.27 11.46
C TRP A 137 -11.10 -2.32 11.86
N LYS A 138 -11.40 -1.14 12.43
CA LYS A 138 -10.37 -0.20 12.91
C LYS A 138 -9.52 -0.80 14.02
N GLN A 139 -10.13 -1.53 14.96
CA GLN A 139 -9.44 -2.20 16.07
C GLN A 139 -9.47 -3.73 15.92
N SER A 140 -9.59 -4.21 14.69
CA SER A 140 -9.63 -5.64 14.41
C SER A 140 -8.27 -6.28 14.60
N ARG A 141 -8.25 -7.46 15.22
CA ARG A 141 -7.09 -8.34 15.33
C ARG A 141 -6.74 -9.07 14.02
N LYS A 142 -7.64 -9.04 13.04
CA LYS A 142 -7.46 -9.68 11.72
C LYS A 142 -6.58 -8.84 10.80
N GLN A 143 -6.03 -9.48 9.78
CA GLN A 143 -5.27 -8.86 8.69
C GLN A 143 -6.01 -7.69 8.02
N SER A 144 -7.36 -7.73 7.98
CA SER A 144 -8.15 -6.65 7.40
C SER A 144 -8.01 -5.34 8.17
N GLY A 145 -7.81 -5.42 9.49
CA GLY A 145 -7.51 -4.25 10.32
C GLY A 145 -6.14 -3.68 10.01
N ILE A 146 -5.14 -4.55 9.81
CA ILE A 146 -3.79 -4.12 9.39
C ILE A 146 -3.86 -3.41 8.04
N ARG A 147 -4.47 -4.02 7.03
CA ARG A 147 -4.56 -3.42 5.68
C ARG A 147 -5.25 -2.07 5.66
N CYS A 148 -6.37 -1.93 6.39
CA CYS A 148 -7.09 -0.66 6.46
C CYS A 148 -6.26 0.45 7.12
N ASN A 149 -5.63 0.17 8.26
CA ASN A 149 -4.85 1.17 8.99
C ASN A 149 -3.53 1.48 8.29
N ALA A 150 -2.84 0.47 7.73
CA ALA A 150 -1.60 0.68 6.99
C ALA A 150 -1.84 1.45 5.68
N GLY A 151 -2.91 1.14 4.94
CA GLY A 151 -3.30 1.93 3.76
C GLY A 151 -3.59 3.39 4.10
N LEU A 152 -4.13 3.66 5.30
CA LEU A 152 -4.27 5.01 5.80
C LEU A 152 -2.92 5.66 6.09
N ILE A 153 -1.96 4.94 6.68
CA ILE A 153 -0.61 5.46 7.00
C ILE A 153 0.18 5.77 5.73
N VAL A 154 0.09 4.95 4.67
CA VAL A 154 0.80 5.21 3.40
C VAL A 154 0.35 6.54 2.76
N GLY A 155 -0.83 7.05 3.10
CA GLY A 155 -1.27 8.40 2.72
C GLY A 155 -0.45 9.56 3.29
N LEU A 156 0.61 9.31 4.07
CA LEU A 156 1.45 10.31 4.73
C LEU A 156 1.97 11.42 3.80
N GLY A 157 2.10 11.15 2.50
CA GLY A 157 2.38 12.19 1.49
C GLY A 157 1.35 13.34 1.44
N LEU A 158 0.19 13.19 2.07
CA LEU A 158 -0.82 14.24 2.24
C LEU A 158 -0.61 15.13 3.47
N ALA A 159 0.23 14.68 4.42
CA ALA A 159 0.36 15.28 5.75
C ALA A 159 0.74 16.77 5.72
N GLU A 160 1.57 17.19 4.78
CA GLU A 160 1.98 18.61 4.63
C GLU A 160 0.81 19.53 4.25
N THR A 161 -0.25 18.97 3.66
CA THR A 161 -1.41 19.72 3.16
C THR A 161 -2.67 19.50 3.97
N ASP A 162 -2.64 18.61 4.95
CA ASP A 162 -3.76 18.28 5.84
C ASP A 162 -3.24 17.98 7.26
N PRO A 163 -3.15 19.02 8.12
CA PRO A 163 -2.67 18.86 9.49
C PRO A 163 -3.53 17.91 10.32
N THR A 164 -4.85 17.88 10.12
CA THR A 164 -5.76 16.98 10.85
C THR A 164 -5.44 15.52 10.53
N TYR A 165 -5.22 15.20 9.26
CA TYR A 165 -4.80 13.86 8.87
C TYR A 165 -3.48 13.44 9.53
N ALA A 166 -2.48 14.33 9.52
CA ALA A 166 -1.16 14.07 10.10
C ALA A 166 -1.21 13.93 11.63
N GLN A 167 -1.97 14.78 12.32
CA GLN A 167 -1.97 14.90 13.78
C GLN A 167 -2.98 13.99 14.47
N GLU A 168 -4.05 13.57 13.76
CA GLU A 168 -5.10 12.75 14.37
C GLU A 168 -5.21 11.37 13.73
N LEU A 169 -5.31 11.28 12.40
CA LEU A 169 -5.64 10.04 11.72
C LEU A 169 -4.46 9.07 11.69
N VAL A 170 -3.24 9.55 11.43
CA VAL A 170 -2.03 8.73 11.45
C VAL A 170 -1.75 8.16 12.85
N PRO A 171 -1.71 8.95 13.93
CA PRO A 171 -1.54 8.42 15.29
C PRO A 171 -2.64 7.41 15.68
N ARG A 172 -3.89 7.65 15.26
CA ARG A 172 -4.99 6.71 15.50
C ARG A 172 -4.79 5.40 14.74
N ALA A 173 -4.35 5.43 13.49
CA ALA A 173 -4.05 4.23 12.72
C ALA A 173 -2.89 3.42 13.32
N ILE A 174 -1.81 4.09 13.77
CA ILE A 174 -0.69 3.46 14.50
C ILE A 174 -1.21 2.79 15.77
N SER A 175 -1.98 3.51 16.59
CA SER A 175 -2.58 2.97 17.81
C SER A 175 -3.48 1.77 17.52
N ASN A 176 -4.23 1.79 16.43
CA ASN A 176 -5.10 0.69 16.03
C ASN A 176 -4.31 -0.55 15.58
N LEU A 177 -3.21 -0.36 14.85
CA LEU A 177 -2.34 -1.47 14.43
C LEU A 177 -1.83 -2.27 15.62
N SER A 178 -1.52 -1.61 16.75
CA SER A 178 -1.05 -2.27 17.98
C SER A 178 -1.94 -3.44 18.44
N VAL A 179 -3.24 -3.39 18.13
CA VAL A 179 -4.19 -4.43 18.53
C VAL A 179 -3.95 -5.72 17.75
N ALA A 180 -3.67 -5.62 16.45
CA ALA A 180 -3.39 -6.75 15.57
C ALA A 180 -1.95 -7.24 15.69
N LEU A 181 -0.99 -6.35 15.95
CA LEU A 181 0.43 -6.72 16.06
C LEU A 181 0.72 -7.71 17.19
N LYS A 182 -0.12 -7.74 18.23
CA LYS A 182 -0.05 -8.73 19.31
C LYS A 182 -0.17 -10.17 18.82
N ASN A 183 -0.75 -10.41 17.64
CA ASN A 183 -0.92 -11.74 17.09
C ASN A 183 0.32 -12.31 16.40
N TYR A 184 1.38 -11.53 16.21
CA TYR A 184 2.66 -12.08 15.78
C TYR A 184 3.39 -12.76 16.94
N ALA A 185 3.05 -12.44 18.19
CA ALA A 185 3.77 -12.99 19.34
C ALA A 185 3.45 -14.48 19.56
N PRO A 186 4.42 -15.25 20.08
CA PRO A 186 5.81 -14.85 20.35
C PRO A 186 6.77 -15.11 19.17
N ASP A 187 6.38 -15.95 18.21
CA ASP A 187 7.27 -16.61 17.24
C ASP A 187 7.13 -16.10 15.80
N GLY A 188 6.28 -15.09 15.59
CA GLY A 188 6.01 -14.49 14.29
C GLY A 188 4.97 -15.22 13.46
N LEU A 189 4.35 -16.28 13.98
CA LEU A 189 3.28 -16.96 13.27
C LEU A 189 2.00 -16.12 13.25
N TRP A 190 1.28 -16.14 12.14
CA TRP A 190 -0.03 -15.50 12.05
C TRP A 190 -1.15 -16.49 12.31
N TYR A 191 -2.02 -16.18 13.26
CA TYR A 191 -3.11 -17.07 13.67
C TYR A 191 -4.14 -17.35 12.55
N GLU A 192 -4.31 -16.47 11.55
CA GLU A 192 -5.20 -16.72 10.40
C GLU A 192 -4.53 -17.62 9.33
N GLY A 193 -3.30 -18.06 9.55
CA GLY A 193 -2.54 -18.93 8.65
C GLY A 193 -1.71 -18.18 7.60
N PRO A 194 -0.87 -18.92 6.83
CA PRO A 194 0.16 -18.35 5.96
C PRO A 194 -0.39 -17.45 4.84
N ALA A 195 -1.57 -17.79 4.29
CA ALA A 195 -2.18 -16.99 3.23
C ALA A 195 -2.63 -15.60 3.72
N TYR A 196 -3.02 -15.47 4.99
CA TYR A 196 -3.38 -14.19 5.58
C TYR A 196 -2.20 -13.47 6.24
N TRP A 197 -1.20 -14.24 6.69
CA TRP A 197 0.10 -13.71 7.10
C TRP A 197 0.73 -12.85 6.00
N SER A 198 0.70 -13.29 4.74
CA SER A 198 1.29 -12.52 3.63
C SER A 198 0.63 -11.15 3.48
N TYR A 199 -0.72 -11.10 3.45
CA TYR A 199 -1.46 -9.83 3.39
C TYR A 199 -1.22 -8.94 4.61
N ALA A 200 -1.19 -9.52 5.82
CA ALA A 200 -0.95 -8.75 7.04
C ALA A 200 0.46 -8.14 7.03
N THR A 201 1.46 -8.96 6.77
CA THR A 201 2.88 -8.59 6.86
C THR A 201 3.28 -7.63 5.73
N GLU A 202 2.78 -7.85 4.51
CA GLU A 202 3.03 -6.99 3.37
C GLU A 202 2.53 -5.56 3.63
N TYR A 203 1.26 -5.41 4.01
CA TYR A 203 0.68 -4.09 4.25
C TYR A 203 1.28 -3.41 5.47
N LEU A 204 1.56 -4.16 6.54
CA LEU A 204 2.29 -3.62 7.69
C LEU A 204 3.65 -3.07 7.26
N SER A 205 4.37 -3.80 6.41
CA SER A 205 5.68 -3.36 5.89
C SER A 205 5.57 -2.06 5.11
N TYR A 206 4.53 -1.88 4.28
CA TYR A 206 4.28 -0.61 3.58
C TYR A 206 4.00 0.54 4.56
N GLY A 207 3.18 0.32 5.58
CA GLY A 207 2.89 1.34 6.59
C GLY A 207 4.12 1.73 7.39
N MET A 208 4.91 0.75 7.85
CA MET A 208 6.16 1.01 8.59
C MET A 208 7.21 1.71 7.71
N ALA A 209 7.34 1.30 6.45
CA ALA A 209 8.26 1.96 5.51
C ALA A 209 7.87 3.42 5.25
N ALA A 210 6.57 3.72 5.13
CA ALA A 210 6.08 5.08 4.99
C ALA A 210 6.41 5.94 6.22
N LEU A 211 6.19 5.40 7.43
CA LEU A 211 6.57 6.07 8.68
C LEU A 211 8.07 6.34 8.77
N GLU A 212 8.89 5.33 8.46
CA GLU A 212 10.34 5.45 8.44
C GLU A 212 10.78 6.54 7.46
N SER A 213 10.24 6.55 6.24
CA SER A 213 10.62 7.53 5.21
C SER A 213 10.18 8.96 5.54
N SER A 214 9.02 9.14 6.18
CA SER A 214 8.45 10.46 6.45
C SER A 214 8.85 11.03 7.82
N LEU A 215 9.06 10.17 8.82
CA LEU A 215 9.27 10.57 10.23
C LEU A 215 10.63 10.12 10.78
N GLY A 216 11.40 9.33 10.02
CA GLY A 216 12.72 8.82 10.43
C GLY A 216 12.67 7.71 11.48
N ASN A 217 11.50 7.12 11.73
CA ASN A 217 11.31 5.94 12.58
C ASN A 217 9.96 5.26 12.27
N MET A 218 9.82 3.99 12.67
CA MET A 218 8.57 3.21 12.50
C MET A 218 7.57 3.36 13.66
N GLN A 219 7.73 4.40 14.50
CA GLN A 219 6.84 4.72 15.63
C GLN A 219 6.69 3.58 16.66
N GLY A 220 7.72 2.74 16.82
CA GLY A 220 7.73 1.63 17.77
C GLY A 220 6.93 0.41 17.32
N LEU A 221 6.36 0.42 16.11
CA LEU A 221 5.64 -0.74 15.55
C LEU A 221 6.59 -1.95 15.39
N GLU A 222 7.85 -1.70 15.10
CA GLU A 222 8.91 -2.71 14.92
C GLU A 222 9.27 -3.46 16.22
N GLN A 223 8.86 -2.96 17.38
CA GLN A 223 9.20 -3.51 18.70
C GLN A 223 8.18 -4.53 19.21
N TYR A 224 7.08 -4.76 18.48
CA TYR A 224 6.08 -5.74 18.90
C TYR A 224 6.67 -7.17 18.86
N PRO A 225 6.51 -7.97 19.93
CA PRO A 225 7.05 -9.32 19.98
C PRO A 225 6.59 -10.20 18.81
N GLY A 226 7.49 -11.00 18.26
CA GLY A 226 7.23 -11.89 17.12
C GLY A 226 7.38 -11.23 15.75
N LEU A 227 7.38 -9.89 15.65
CA LEU A 227 7.55 -9.24 14.33
C LEU A 227 8.94 -9.45 13.74
N ARG A 228 9.98 -9.50 14.57
CA ARG A 228 11.34 -9.77 14.08
C ARG A 228 11.45 -11.19 13.54
N GLU A 229 10.77 -12.13 14.19
CA GLU A 229 10.76 -13.55 13.88
C GLU A 229 9.85 -13.87 12.68
N THR A 230 8.88 -13.01 12.37
CA THR A 230 7.86 -13.20 11.32
C THR A 230 8.46 -13.50 9.94
N GLY A 231 9.63 -12.94 9.61
CA GLY A 231 10.32 -13.22 8.35
C GLY A 231 10.69 -14.69 8.18
N LEU A 232 10.91 -15.40 9.29
CA LEU A 232 11.23 -16.83 9.34
C LEU A 232 9.98 -17.72 9.37
N ALA A 233 8.78 -17.15 9.60
CA ALA A 233 7.53 -17.92 9.64
C ALA A 233 7.31 -18.71 8.35
N SER A 234 7.74 -18.17 7.21
CA SER A 234 7.63 -18.87 5.92
C SER A 234 8.53 -20.11 5.81
N ASP A 235 9.64 -20.18 6.56
CA ASP A 235 10.55 -21.34 6.54
C ASP A 235 10.01 -22.49 7.39
N GLY A 236 9.29 -22.18 8.48
CA GLY A 236 8.61 -23.17 9.32
C GLY A 236 7.32 -23.73 8.71
N LEU A 237 6.76 -23.07 7.69
CA LEU A 237 5.48 -23.44 7.06
C LEU A 237 5.63 -24.01 5.64
N ARG A 238 6.87 -24.08 5.11
CA ARG A 238 7.13 -24.75 3.83
C ARG A 238 7.14 -26.25 4.03
N SER A 239 6.33 -26.95 3.24
CA SER A 239 6.52 -28.39 3.05
C SER A 239 7.91 -28.63 2.46
N PRO A 240 8.61 -29.72 2.82
CA PRO A 240 9.95 -30.04 2.29
C PRO A 240 10.07 -30.29 0.77
N ASN A 241 9.09 -29.89 -0.05
CA ASN A 241 8.98 -30.30 -1.45
C ASN A 241 9.04 -29.10 -2.40
#